data_AF-A0A544TI13-F1
#
_entry.id   AF-A0A544TI13-F1
#
_cell.length_a   1.000
_cell.length_b   1.000
_cell.length_c   1.000
_cell.angle_alpha   90.00
_cell.angle_beta   90.00
_cell.angle_gamma   90.00
#
_symmetry.space_group_name_H-M   'P 1'
#
loop_
_entity.id
_entity.type
_entity.pdbx_description
1 polymer ?
#
loop_
_entity_poly.entity_id
_entity_poly.type
_entity_poly.pdbx_seq_one_letter_code
_entity_poly.pdbx_strand_id
1 'polypeptide(L)'
;MVGIVWWISKPNTETTIVYHLLEGFKGCINVNFNQPNEKELEIVNDTLLFVVSEHGDILTSSPYTFITDLGWHKEKAYYVDKDGKPINEINITEFPIGGYTSNGNLLSERMTRTFDPNQEQCY
;
A
#
# COMPACT_ATOMS: atom_id res chain seq x y z
N MET A 1 27.79 11.25 16.14
CA MET A 1 26.74 10.40 15.52
C MET A 1 25.53 11.29 15.32
N VAL A 2 25.23 11.68 14.07
CA VAL A 2 24.00 12.41 13.76
C VAL A 2 22.90 11.35 13.77
N GLY A 3 22.17 11.25 14.87
CA GLY A 3 21.03 10.35 14.97
C GLY A 3 19.97 10.81 13.99
N ILE A 4 19.72 10.00 12.96
CA ILE A 4 18.58 10.21 12.05
C ILE A 4 17.34 9.96 12.90
N VAL A 5 16.69 11.02 13.36
CA VAL A 5 15.40 10.93 14.05
C VAL A 5 14.36 10.68 12.98
N TRP A 6 13.91 9.43 12.88
CA TRP A 6 12.75 9.06 12.07
C TRP A 6 11.50 9.53 12.82
N TRP A 7 10.78 10.51 12.27
CA TRP A 7 9.52 10.97 12.83
C TRP A 7 8.40 10.08 12.30
N ILE A 8 7.90 9.20 13.18
CA ILE A 8 6.68 8.42 12.91
C ILE A 8 5.49 9.33 13.17
N SER A 9 4.67 9.57 12.15
CA SER A 9 3.51 10.47 12.23
C SER A 9 2.18 9.70 12.20
N LYS A 10 1.10 10.38 12.62
CA LYS A 10 -0.25 9.84 12.54
C LYS A 10 -0.84 10.02 11.13
N PRO A 11 -1.75 9.14 10.70
CA PRO A 11 -2.53 9.31 9.47
C PRO A 11 -3.13 10.70 9.34
N ASN A 12 -2.93 11.33 8.18
CA ASN A 12 -3.52 12.63 7.82
C ASN A 12 -3.54 12.82 6.28
N THR A 13 -4.22 13.85 5.80
CA THR A 13 -4.43 14.13 4.36
C THR A 13 -3.18 14.52 3.57
N GLU A 14 -2.11 14.96 4.25
CA GLU A 14 -0.83 15.28 3.60
C GLU A 14 0.02 14.02 3.36
N THR A 15 -0.35 12.90 3.98
CA THR A 15 0.36 11.63 3.80
C THR A 15 0.21 11.15 2.35
N THR A 16 1.33 10.73 1.77
CA THR A 16 1.36 10.09 0.45
C THR A 16 1.50 8.58 0.62
N ILE A 17 0.58 7.82 0.04
CA ILE A 17 0.74 6.37 -0.09
C ILE A 17 1.66 6.10 -1.27
N VAL A 18 2.70 5.31 -1.06
CA VAL A 18 3.65 4.91 -2.09
C VAL A 18 3.64 3.40 -2.24
N TYR A 19 3.38 2.92 -3.45
CA TYR A 19 3.46 1.50 -3.80
C TYR A 19 4.78 1.22 -4.51
N HIS A 20 5.58 0.30 -3.98
CA HIS A 20 6.76 -0.25 -4.64
C HIS A 20 6.42 -1.62 -5.18
N LEU A 21 6.34 -1.74 -6.51
CA LEU A 21 6.07 -2.98 -7.22
C LEU A 21 7.34 -3.51 -7.85
N LEU A 22 7.55 -4.82 -7.83
CA LEU A 22 8.68 -5.41 -8.54
C LEU A 22 8.59 -5.12 -10.05
N GLU A 23 9.73 -4.92 -10.68
CA GLU A 23 9.80 -4.63 -12.13
C GLU A 23 8.97 -5.65 -12.94
N GLY A 24 8.03 -5.12 -13.73
CA GLY A 24 7.17 -5.94 -14.59
C GLY A 24 5.97 -6.57 -13.89
N PHE A 25 5.73 -6.30 -12.60
CA PHE A 25 4.52 -6.73 -11.90
C PHE A 25 3.26 -6.30 -12.65
N LYS A 26 2.35 -7.26 -12.84
CA LYS A 26 1.01 -7.05 -13.38
C LYS A 26 0.04 -7.91 -12.61
N GLY A 27 -0.99 -7.29 -12.06
CA GLY A 27 -2.04 -7.99 -11.34
C GLY A 27 -2.62 -7.12 -10.23
N CYS A 28 -3.26 -7.78 -9.28
CA CYS A 28 -3.85 -7.14 -8.12
C CYS A 28 -2.91 -7.17 -6.93
N ILE A 29 -2.93 -6.08 -6.17
CA ILE A 29 -2.40 -6.06 -4.81
C ILE A 29 -3.54 -6.19 -3.83
N ASN A 30 -3.28 -6.89 -2.73
CA ASN A 30 -4.21 -7.07 -1.62
C ASN A 30 -3.51 -6.68 -0.33
N VAL A 31 -3.96 -5.60 0.29
CA VAL A 31 -3.56 -5.23 1.65
C VAL A 31 -4.56 -5.84 2.61
N ASN A 32 -4.14 -6.87 3.34
CA ASN A 32 -4.95 -7.58 4.32
C ASN A 32 -4.69 -6.99 5.71
N PHE A 33 -5.74 -6.48 6.35
CA PHE A 33 -5.67 -5.77 7.63
C PHE A 33 -5.94 -6.72 8.81
N ASN A 34 -5.63 -6.24 10.02
CA ASN A 34 -5.85 -6.95 11.29
C ASN A 34 -5.15 -8.33 11.38
N GLN A 35 -4.11 -8.57 10.60
CA GLN A 35 -3.41 -9.86 10.57
C GLN A 35 -2.51 -10.01 11.82
N PRO A 36 -2.77 -11.00 12.71
CA PRO A 36 -2.00 -11.15 13.94
C PRO A 36 -0.53 -11.47 13.66
N ASN A 37 0.37 -10.86 14.45
CA ASN A 37 1.83 -11.00 14.34
C ASN A 37 2.48 -10.34 13.12
N GLU A 38 1.71 -9.64 12.29
CA GLU A 38 2.25 -8.84 11.19
C GLU A 38 2.68 -7.44 11.65
N LYS A 39 3.48 -6.77 10.82
CA LYS A 39 3.92 -5.41 11.12
C LYS A 39 2.76 -4.42 11.04
N GLU A 40 2.75 -3.45 11.94
CA GLU A 40 1.87 -2.30 11.83
C GLU A 40 2.32 -1.40 10.67
N LEU A 41 1.36 -0.69 10.09
CA LEU A 41 1.61 0.38 9.13
C LEU A 41 2.26 1.56 9.84
N GLU A 42 3.31 2.10 9.23
CA GLU A 42 4.05 3.23 9.75
C GLU A 42 4.11 4.32 8.68
N ILE A 43 3.86 5.56 9.10
CA ILE A 43 4.06 6.74 8.25
C ILE A 43 5.37 7.36 8.66
N VAL A 44 6.28 7.48 7.70
CA VAL A 44 7.62 7.99 7.90
C VAL A 44 7.85 9.12 6.92
N ASN A 45 8.14 10.32 7.42
CA ASN A 45 8.28 11.54 6.60
C ASN A 45 7.07 11.73 5.67
N ASP A 46 5.86 11.65 6.24
CA ASP A 46 4.57 11.79 5.53
C ASP A 46 4.38 10.80 4.37
N THR A 47 5.07 9.66 4.43
CA THR A 47 4.96 8.60 3.44
C THR A 47 4.54 7.30 4.12
N LEU A 48 3.45 6.71 3.63
CA LEU A 48 3.10 5.32 3.92
C LEU A 48 3.62 4.45 2.77
N LEU A 49 4.59 3.58 3.05
CA LEU A 49 5.20 2.73 2.04
C LEU A 49 4.59 1.33 2.05
N PHE A 50 4.01 0.94 0.92
CA PHE A 50 3.62 -0.43 0.62
C PHE A 50 4.66 -1.08 -0.28
N VAL A 51 5.42 -2.04 0.27
CA VAL A 51 6.30 -2.91 -0.50
C VAL A 51 5.51 -4.12 -0.95
N VAL A 52 5.24 -4.22 -2.25
CA VAL A 52 4.40 -5.25 -2.84
C VAL A 52 5.26 -6.50 -3.09
N SER A 53 4.81 -7.64 -2.58
CA SER A 53 5.45 -8.94 -2.85
C SER A 53 5.21 -9.40 -4.28
N GLU A 54 5.94 -10.43 -4.75
CA GLU A 54 5.72 -11.05 -6.07
C GLU A 54 4.27 -11.54 -6.27
N HIS A 55 3.57 -11.86 -5.17
CA HIS A 55 2.20 -12.36 -5.19
C HIS A 55 1.14 -11.26 -5.04
N GLY A 56 1.56 -9.99 -4.83
CA GLY A 56 0.64 -8.87 -4.65
C GLY A 56 0.08 -8.73 -3.23
N ASP A 57 0.31 -9.70 -2.36
CA ASP A 57 -0.19 -9.65 -0.98
C ASP A 57 0.73 -8.82 -0.07
N ILE A 58 0.09 -7.99 0.74
CA ILE A 58 0.66 -7.22 1.84
C ILE A 58 -0.17 -7.57 3.07
N LEU A 59 0.49 -7.97 4.16
CA LEU A 59 -0.16 -8.29 5.41
C LEU A 59 0.23 -7.24 6.45
N THR A 60 -0.75 -6.76 7.21
CA THR A 60 -0.51 -5.82 8.31
C THR A 60 -1.42 -6.10 9.49
N SER A 61 -0.90 -5.85 10.69
CA SER A 61 -1.69 -5.90 11.92
C SER A 61 -2.52 -4.64 12.15
N SER A 62 -2.28 -3.56 11.38
CA SER A 62 -3.07 -2.34 11.47
C SER A 62 -4.51 -2.56 10.99
N PRO A 63 -5.48 -1.83 11.57
CA PRO A 63 -6.86 -1.85 11.09
C PRO A 63 -7.02 -1.05 9.80
N TYR A 64 -8.06 -1.35 9.01
CA TYR A 64 -8.38 -0.58 7.80
C TYR A 64 -8.66 0.91 8.11
N THR A 65 -9.09 1.22 9.34
CA THR A 65 -9.28 2.61 9.78
C THR A 65 -8.02 3.46 9.65
N PHE A 66 -6.83 2.86 9.73
CA PHE A 66 -5.56 3.56 9.50
C PHE A 66 -5.50 4.22 8.13
N ILE A 67 -6.09 3.59 7.10
CA ILE A 67 -6.16 4.13 5.75
C ILE A 67 -7.28 5.16 5.64
N THR A 68 -8.45 4.88 6.19
CA THR A 68 -9.57 5.84 6.10
C THR A 68 -9.30 7.14 6.85
N ASP A 69 -8.51 7.08 7.93
CA ASP A 69 -8.09 8.25 8.71
C ASP A 69 -7.15 9.19 7.93
N LEU A 70 -6.56 8.72 6.82
CA LEU A 70 -5.83 9.57 5.89
C LEU A 70 -6.76 10.53 5.14
N GLY A 71 -8.06 10.22 5.02
CA GLY A 71 -9.00 11.00 4.22
C GLY A 71 -8.61 11.03 2.73
N TRP A 72 -8.81 12.17 2.08
CA TRP A 72 -8.31 12.39 0.71
C TRP A 72 -6.79 12.54 0.75
N HIS A 73 -6.09 11.61 0.12
CA HIS A 73 -4.64 11.51 0.17
C HIS A 73 -4.04 11.37 -1.24
N LYS A 74 -2.72 11.55 -1.34
CA LYS A 74 -1.98 11.35 -2.59
C LYS A 74 -1.50 9.91 -2.67
N GLU A 75 -1.40 9.42 -3.90
CA GLU A 75 -0.90 8.08 -4.17
C GLU A 75 0.14 8.13 -5.28
N LYS A 76 1.20 7.34 -5.13
CA LYS A 76 2.24 7.15 -6.13
C LYS A 76 2.60 5.68 -6.22
N ALA A 77 3.05 5.26 -7.39
CA ALA A 77 3.49 3.89 -7.61
C ALA A 77 4.80 3.89 -8.40
N TYR A 78 5.70 2.97 -8.06
CA TYR A 78 7.00 2.83 -8.71
C TYR A 78 7.29 1.36 -8.97
N TYR A 79 7.87 1.06 -10.13
CA TYR A 79 8.61 -0.18 -10.30
C TYR A 79 9.94 -0.07 -9.58
N VAL A 80 10.32 -1.10 -8.83
CA VAL A 80 11.58 -1.19 -8.10
C VAL A 80 12.43 -2.37 -8.56
N ASP A 81 13.74 -2.24 -8.41
CA ASP A 81 14.68 -3.34 -8.61
C ASP A 81 14.66 -4.33 -7.42
N LYS A 82 15.49 -5.38 -7.51
CA LYS A 82 15.62 -6.41 -6.47
C LYS A 82 16.15 -5.87 -5.13
N ASP A 83 16.81 -4.71 -5.15
CA ASP A 83 17.29 -4.02 -3.95
C ASP A 83 16.23 -3.04 -3.39
N GLY A 84 15.05 -2.95 -4.02
CA GLY A 84 13.97 -2.04 -3.64
C GLY A 84 14.16 -0.60 -4.09
N LYS A 85 15.09 -0.33 -5.02
CA LYS A 85 15.33 1.02 -5.54
C LYS A 85 14.35 1.33 -6.67
N PRO A 86 13.71 2.51 -6.66
CA PRO A 86 12.84 2.94 -7.75
C PRO A 86 13.59 3.00 -9.09
N ILE A 87 13.04 2.32 -10.09
CA ILE A 87 13.50 2.34 -11.48
C ILE A 87 12.64 3.31 -12.29
N ASN A 88 11.31 3.16 -12.22
CA ASN A 88 10.35 3.92 -13.01
C ASN A 88 9.10 4.28 -12.20
N GLU A 89 8.56 5.48 -12.40
CA GLU A 89 7.24 5.87 -11.87
C GLU A 89 6.12 5.29 -12.73
N ILE A 90 5.06 4.82 -12.07
CA ILE A 90 3.85 4.29 -12.68
C ILE A 90 2.77 5.36 -12.56
N ASN A 91 2.14 5.70 -13.69
CA ASN A 91 0.99 6.60 -13.70
C ASN A 91 -0.22 5.89 -13.09
N ILE A 92 -0.43 6.07 -11.79
CA ILE A 92 -1.48 5.37 -11.04
C ILE A 92 -2.90 5.70 -11.53
N THR A 93 -3.08 6.81 -12.25
CA THR A 93 -4.38 7.20 -12.82
C THR A 93 -4.82 6.31 -13.98
N GLU A 94 -3.91 5.56 -14.58
CA GLU A 94 -4.22 4.52 -15.58
C GLU A 94 -4.83 3.27 -14.94
N PHE A 95 -4.76 3.15 -13.61
CA PHE A 95 -5.24 2.01 -12.84
C PHE A 95 -6.24 2.45 -11.76
N PRO A 96 -7.44 2.92 -12.15
CA PRO A 96 -8.41 3.47 -11.22
C PRO A 96 -9.14 2.41 -10.39
N ILE A 97 -8.96 1.12 -10.71
CA ILE A 97 -9.71 0.03 -10.08
C ILE A 97 -9.05 -0.32 -8.75
N GLY A 98 -9.80 -0.12 -7.67
CA GLY A 98 -9.48 -0.56 -6.32
C GLY A 98 -10.74 -0.55 -5.48
N GLY A 99 -10.66 -1.15 -4.29
CA GLY A 99 -11.81 -1.23 -3.41
C GLY A 99 -11.46 -1.76 -2.03
N TYR A 100 -12.44 -1.68 -1.16
CA TYR A 100 -12.40 -2.29 0.16
C TYR A 100 -13.44 -3.42 0.20
N THR A 101 -13.06 -4.57 0.72
CA THR A 101 -13.96 -5.69 0.94
C THR A 101 -13.81 -6.23 2.35
N SER A 102 -14.94 -6.64 2.94
CA SER A 102 -15.03 -7.27 4.27
C SER A 102 -16.32 -8.07 4.35
N ASN A 103 -16.28 -9.20 5.06
CA ASN A 103 -17.46 -10.03 5.34
C ASN A 103 -18.00 -9.86 6.77
N GLY A 104 -17.53 -8.83 7.50
CA GLY A 104 -17.85 -8.57 8.89
C GLY A 104 -16.88 -9.22 9.89
N ASN A 105 -15.97 -10.10 9.44
CA ASN A 105 -14.82 -10.52 10.22
C ASN A 105 -13.66 -9.54 10.02
N LEU A 106 -13.05 -9.06 11.10
CA LEU A 106 -11.89 -8.16 11.06
C LEU A 106 -10.72 -8.73 10.24
N LEU A 107 -10.51 -10.05 10.30
CA LEU A 107 -9.45 -10.72 9.53
C LEU A 107 -9.74 -10.80 8.03
N SER A 108 -10.97 -10.49 7.61
CA SER A 108 -11.37 -10.46 6.19
C SER A 108 -11.20 -9.10 5.55
N GLU A 109 -10.95 -8.05 6.35
CA GLU A 109 -10.78 -6.68 5.87
C GLU A 109 -9.59 -6.60 4.94
N ARG A 110 -9.86 -6.26 3.68
CA ARG A 110 -8.83 -6.08 2.66
C ARG A 110 -9.10 -4.87 1.81
N MET A 111 -8.02 -4.22 1.39
CA MET A 111 -8.03 -3.20 0.36
C MET A 111 -7.33 -3.77 -0.86
N THR A 112 -7.97 -3.66 -2.02
CA THR A 112 -7.45 -4.18 -3.28
C THR A 112 -7.16 -3.05 -4.25
N ARG A 113 -6.17 -3.25 -5.12
CA ARG A 113 -5.87 -2.33 -6.22
C ARG A 113 -5.27 -3.08 -7.40
N THR A 114 -5.69 -2.76 -8.61
CA THR A 114 -5.07 -3.33 -9.82
C THR A 114 -3.87 -2.51 -10.28
N PHE A 115 -2.90 -3.20 -10.86
CA PHE A 115 -1.84 -2.64 -11.69
C PHE A 115 -1.76 -3.36 -13.06
N ASP A 116 -2.86 -3.99 -13.47
CA ASP A 116 -3.07 -4.55 -14.81
C ASP A 116 -4.29 -3.87 -15.45
N PRO A 117 -4.13 -3.20 -16.62
CA PRO A 117 -5.23 -2.47 -17.23
C PRO A 117 -6.31 -3.40 -17.83
N ASN A 118 -6.00 -4.69 -17.99
CA ASN A 118 -6.94 -5.71 -18.49
C ASN A 118 -7.65 -6.44 -17.34
N GLN A 119 -7.29 -6.16 -16.09
CA GLN A 119 -7.88 -6.80 -14.94
C GLN A 119 -9.06 -5.97 -14.41
N GLU A 120 -10.27 -6.43 -14.71
CA GLU A 120 -11.51 -5.75 -14.35
C GLU A 120 -11.85 -5.85 -12.86
N GLN A 121 -11.33 -6.89 -12.16
CA GLN A 121 -11.62 -7.14 -10.75
C GLN A 121 -10.42 -7.72 -9.99
N CYS A 122 -10.30 -7.31 -8.73
CA CYS A 122 -9.40 -7.89 -7.74
C CYS A 122 -10.22 -8.64 -6.69
N TYR A 123 -9.84 -9.87 -6.38
CA TYR A 123 -10.54 -10.75 -5.43
C TYR A 123 -9.73 -10.96 -4.16
#